data_AF-A0A0N5D1R6-F1
#
_entry.id   AF-A0A0N5D1R6-F1
#
_cell.length_a   1.000
_cell.length_b   1.000
_cell.length_c   1.000
_cell.angle_alpha   90.00
_cell.angle_beta   90.00
_cell.angle_gamma   90.00
#
_symmetry.space_group_name_H-M   'P 1'
#
loop_
_entity.id
_entity.type
_entity.pdbx_description
1 polymer ?
#
loop_
_entity_poly.entity_id
_entity_poly.type
_entity_poly.pdbx_seq_one_letter_code
_entity_poly.pdbx_strand_id
1 'polypeptide(L)'
;MTTSISRDGTFNNNLIREVRRNPIIYDSHHPLHGNAAKKHQTWLEIAANLNEKVGAVKTRWRTLRDRYTKERRRVLMCGVGSSFSYYADLCFLDNAFMNNRLER
;
A
#
# COMPACT_ATOMS: atom_id res chain seq x y z
N MET A 1 8.26 2.27 -29.98
CA MET A 1 8.35 3.42 -29.05
C MET A 1 8.35 2.86 -27.63
N THR A 2 9.51 2.61 -27.03
CA THR A 2 9.60 2.07 -25.67
C THR A 2 9.56 3.23 -24.68
N THR A 3 8.37 3.52 -24.16
CA THR A 3 8.19 4.39 -22.99
C THR A 3 9.15 3.95 -21.91
N SER A 4 10.01 4.88 -21.49
CA SER A 4 10.93 4.73 -20.36
C SER A 4 10.11 4.44 -19.10
N ILE A 5 9.83 3.17 -18.88
CA ILE A 5 9.18 2.68 -17.66
C ILE A 5 10.18 2.95 -16.55
N SER A 6 9.92 4.01 -15.80
CA SER A 6 10.69 4.35 -14.62
C SER A 6 10.70 3.11 -13.72
N ARG A 7 11.90 2.61 -13.37
CA ARG A 7 12.08 1.39 -12.58
C ARG A 7 11.25 1.40 -11.28
N ASP A 8 11.06 2.59 -10.74
CA ASP A 8 10.22 2.88 -9.58
C ASP A 8 8.73 2.57 -9.82
N GLY A 9 8.21 2.80 -11.03
CA GLY A 9 6.79 2.61 -11.34
C GLY A 9 6.36 1.14 -11.38
N THR A 10 7.17 0.30 -12.02
CA THR A 10 6.96 -1.15 -12.02
C THR A 10 7.09 -1.73 -10.61
N PHE A 11 8.07 -1.27 -9.83
CA PHE A 11 8.22 -1.68 -8.45
C PHE A 11 6.98 -1.34 -7.61
N ASN A 12 6.48 -0.10 -7.70
CA ASN A 12 5.29 0.32 -6.99
C ASN A 12 4.06 -0.51 -7.37
N ASN A 13 3.85 -0.74 -8.67
CA ASN A 13 2.71 -1.54 -9.13
C ASN A 13 2.76 -2.97 -8.59
N ASN A 14 3.93 -3.62 -8.67
CA ASN A 14 4.12 -4.96 -8.12
C ASN A 14 3.91 -4.97 -6.60
N LEU A 15 4.44 -3.99 -5.87
CA LEU A 15 4.26 -3.87 -4.43
C LEU A 15 2.78 -3.74 -4.05
N ILE A 16 2.04 -2.87 -4.73
CA ILE A 16 0.60 -2.68 -4.47
C ILE A 16 -0.16 -3.97 -4.74
N ARG A 17 0.16 -4.68 -5.83
CA ARG A 17 -0.44 -5.97 -6.17
C ARG A 17 -0.19 -7.03 -5.11
N GLU A 18 1.05 -7.15 -4.65
CA GLU A 18 1.42 -8.12 -3.63
C GLU A 18 0.76 -7.82 -2.27
N VAL A 19 0.72 -6.56 -1.85
CA VAL A 19 0.04 -6.18 -0.62
C VAL A 19 -1.47 -6.41 -0.73
N ARG A 20 -2.08 -6.10 -1.87
CA ARG A 20 -3.52 -6.32 -2.10
C ARG A 20 -3.91 -7.79 -1.94
N ARG A 21 -3.05 -8.73 -2.37
CA ARG A 21 -3.23 -10.18 -2.20
C ARG A 21 -3.13 -10.62 -0.73
N ASN A 22 -2.51 -9.81 0.11
CA ASN A 22 -2.18 -10.13 1.50
C ASN A 22 -2.92 -9.19 2.48
N PRO A 23 -4.23 -9.37 2.70
CA PRO A 23 -5.03 -8.51 3.57
C PRO A 23 -4.50 -8.42 4.99
N ILE A 24 -3.78 -9.43 5.49
CA ILE A 24 -3.15 -9.41 6.82
C ILE A 24 -2.26 -8.18 7.06
N ILE A 25 -1.74 -7.57 5.99
CA ILE A 25 -0.82 -6.43 6.04
C ILE A 25 -1.56 -5.11 6.32
N TYR A 26 -2.77 -4.95 5.79
CA TYR A 26 -3.49 -3.67 5.79
C TYR A 26 -4.88 -3.72 6.40
N ASP A 27 -5.55 -4.87 6.38
CA ASP A 27 -6.91 -5.05 6.85
C ASP A 27 -6.93 -5.34 8.36
N SER A 28 -7.54 -4.44 9.13
CA SER A 28 -7.63 -4.55 10.58
C SER A 28 -8.66 -5.56 11.07
N HIS A 29 -9.61 -5.96 10.21
CA HIS A 29 -10.63 -6.96 10.54
C HIS A 29 -10.14 -8.39 10.30
N HIS A 30 -9.02 -8.55 9.59
CA HIS A 30 -8.43 -9.84 9.36
C HIS A 30 -8.02 -10.49 10.69
N PRO A 31 -8.44 -11.75 10.98
CA PRO A 31 -8.19 -12.40 12.27
C PRO A 31 -6.70 -12.51 12.62
N LEU A 32 -5.84 -12.65 11.60
CA LEU A 32 -4.38 -12.68 11.76
C LEU A 32 -3.69 -11.30 11.77
N HIS A 33 -4.42 -10.19 11.70
CA HIS A 33 -3.82 -8.85 11.67
C HIS A 33 -3.03 -8.51 12.95
N GLY A 34 -3.50 -9.01 14.09
CA GLY A 34 -2.81 -8.88 15.39
C GLY A 34 -1.58 -9.79 15.51
N ASN A 35 -1.42 -10.78 14.63
CA ASN A 35 -0.30 -11.71 14.69
C ASN A 35 0.95 -11.12 14.02
N ALA A 36 1.83 -10.57 14.84
CA ALA A 36 3.08 -9.95 14.40
C ALA A 36 3.99 -10.92 13.62
N ALA A 37 4.03 -12.20 14.00
CA ALA A 37 4.83 -13.21 13.33
C ALA A 37 4.32 -13.49 11.91
N LYS A 38 3.01 -13.64 11.73
CA LYS A 38 2.40 -13.84 10.41
C LYS A 38 2.58 -12.62 9.51
N LYS A 39 2.38 -11.41 10.05
CA LYS A 39 2.70 -10.17 9.32
C LYS A 39 4.15 -10.12 8.87
N HIS A 40 5.09 -10.50 9.73
CA HIS A 40 6.50 -10.51 9.38
C HIS A 40 6.82 -11.52 8.27
N GLN A 41 6.27 -12.74 8.36
CA GLN A 41 6.39 -13.76 7.31
C GLN A 41 5.89 -13.25 5.96
N THR A 42 4.71 -12.66 5.92
CA THR A 42 4.17 -12.15 4.66
C THR A 42 4.97 -10.97 4.12
N TRP A 43 5.54 -10.12 4.97
CA TRP A 43 6.49 -9.11 4.51
C TRP A 43 7.76 -9.72 3.90
N LEU A 44 8.26 -10.82 4.45
CA LEU A 44 9.39 -11.57 3.87
C LEU A 44 9.03 -12.14 2.49
N GLU A 45 7.84 -12.72 2.34
CA GLU A 45 7.36 -13.25 1.06
C GLU A 45 7.21 -12.15 0.01
N ILE A 46 6.57 -11.03 0.34
CA ILE A 46 6.43 -9.88 -0.57
C ILE A 46 7.81 -9.36 -0.98
N ALA A 47 8.74 -9.26 -0.02
CA ALA A 47 10.09 -8.78 -0.28
C ALA A 47 10.89 -9.73 -1.19
N ALA A 48 10.78 -11.04 -0.96
CA ALA A 48 11.36 -12.05 -1.84
C ALA A 48 10.79 -11.97 -3.27
N ASN A 49 9.47 -11.79 -3.41
CA ASN A 49 8.80 -11.67 -4.71
C ASN A 49 9.22 -10.41 -5.48
N LEU A 50 9.53 -9.32 -4.75
CA LEU A 50 10.02 -8.06 -5.32
C LEU A 50 11.55 -8.03 -5.50
N ASN A 51 12.24 -9.10 -5.12
CA ASN A 51 13.70 -9.20 -5.08
C ASN A 51 14.34 -8.02 -4.31
N GLU A 52 13.74 -7.63 -3.19
CA GLU A 52 14.13 -6.44 -2.45
C GLU A 52 14.11 -6.66 -0.93
N LYS A 53 14.78 -5.82 -0.16
CA LYS A 53 14.84 -5.94 1.30
C LYS A 53 13.50 -5.58 1.94
N VAL A 54 13.07 -6.37 2.93
CA VAL A 54 11.85 -6.11 3.72
C VAL A 54 11.78 -4.67 4.24
N GLY A 55 12.89 -4.12 4.73
CA GLY A 55 12.95 -2.74 5.21
C GLY A 55 12.64 -1.70 4.13
N ALA A 56 13.19 -1.88 2.92
CA ALA A 56 12.97 -1.01 1.77
C ALA A 56 11.52 -1.12 1.28
N VAL A 57 11.01 -2.35 1.16
CA VAL A 57 9.63 -2.64 0.77
C VAL A 57 8.62 -2.02 1.73
N LYS A 58 8.81 -2.18 3.05
CA LYS A 58 7.95 -1.58 4.08
C LYS A 58 8.00 -0.06 4.05
N THR A 59 9.18 0.52 3.83
CA THR A 59 9.36 1.97 3.69
C THR A 59 8.60 2.48 2.47
N ARG A 60 8.75 1.80 1.33
CA ARG A 60 8.04 2.17 0.10
C ARG A 60 6.53 2.09 0.26
N TRP A 61 6.03 1.00 0.85
CA TRP A 61 4.60 0.83 1.11
C TRP A 61 4.06 1.96 1.99
N ARG A 62 4.81 2.35 3.03
CA ARG A 62 4.46 3.48 3.89
C ARG A 62 4.33 4.77 3.10
N THR A 63 5.29 5.09 2.23
CA THR A 63 5.25 6.29 1.38
C THR A 63 4.04 6.31 0.45
N LEU A 64 3.76 5.19 -0.24
CA LEU A 64 2.58 5.06 -1.11
C LEU A 64 1.28 5.27 -0.35
N ARG A 65 1.17 4.65 0.83
CA ARG A 65 0.01 4.73 1.71
C ARG A 65 -0.21 6.14 2.26
N ASP A 66 0.86 6.80 2.70
CA ASP A 66 0.79 8.18 3.21
C ASP A 66 0.28 9.14 2.13
N ARG A 67 0.88 9.05 0.93
CA ARG A 67 0.45 9.85 -0.23
C ARG A 67 -1.01 9.59 -0.58
N TYR A 68 -1.44 8.33 -0.65
CA TYR A 68 -2.84 7.98 -0.88
C TYR A 68 -3.77 8.56 0.20
N THR A 69 -3.38 8.50 1.47
CA THR A 69 -4.17 9.02 2.59
C THR A 69 -4.37 10.53 2.52
N LYS A 70 -3.32 11.26 2.16
CA LYS A 70 -3.36 12.71 1.95
C LYS A 70 -4.24 13.07 0.75
N GLU A 71 -4.03 12.37 -0.36
CA GLU A 71 -4.77 12.60 -1.60
C GLU A 71 -6.25 12.26 -1.44
N ARG A 72 -6.60 11.15 -0.77
CA ARG A 72 -7.99 10.78 -0.48
C ARG A 72 -8.69 11.83 0.37
N ARG A 73 -8.00 12.36 1.40
CA ARG A 73 -8.55 13.48 2.20
C ARG A 73 -8.80 14.70 1.30
N ARG A 74 -7.88 15.02 0.38
CA ARG A 74 -8.06 16.13 -0.58
C ARG A 74 -9.25 15.91 -1.51
N VAL A 75 -9.39 14.71 -2.08
CA VAL A 75 -10.50 14.33 -2.97
C VAL A 75 -11.84 14.46 -2.22
N LEU A 76 -11.91 13.98 -0.98
CA LEU A 76 -13.13 14.08 -0.16
C LEU A 76 -13.49 15.53 0.20
N MET A 77 -12.49 16.37 0.48
CA MET A 77 -12.72 17.76 0.92
C MET A 77 -13.00 18.73 -0.24
N CYS A 78 -12.33 18.56 -1.37
CA CYS A 78 -12.44 19.49 -2.51
C CYS A 78 -13.31 18.96 -3.66
N GLY A 79 -13.71 17.68 -3.66
CA GLY A 79 -14.46 17.06 -4.75
C GLY A 79 -13.66 16.92 -6.06
N VAL A 80 -12.37 17.27 -6.06
CA VAL A 80 -11.49 17.17 -7.24
C VAL A 80 -10.84 15.80 -7.28
N GLY A 81 -10.82 15.17 -8.46
CA GLY A 81 -10.14 13.90 -8.69
C GLY A 81 -8.66 13.91 -8.31
N SER A 82 -8.11 12.72 -8.13
CA SER A 82 -6.71 12.53 -7.77
C SER A 82 -5.81 12.54 -9.01
N SER A 83 -4.67 13.22 -8.93
CA SER A 83 -3.60 13.17 -9.95
C SER A 83 -2.58 12.06 -9.66
N PHE A 84 -2.72 11.36 -8.52
CA PHE A 84 -1.82 10.31 -8.13
C PHE A 84 -2.10 9.02 -8.92
N SER A 85 -1.13 8.59 -9.73
CA SER A 85 -1.30 7.46 -10.66
C SER A 85 -1.69 6.13 -10.00
N TYR A 86 -1.35 5.93 -8.73
CA TYR A 86 -1.70 4.71 -7.97
C TYR A 86 -2.96 4.87 -7.12
N TYR A 87 -3.68 5.98 -7.24
CA TYR A 87 -4.84 6.27 -6.41
C TYR A 87 -5.95 5.22 -6.60
N ALA A 88 -6.24 4.86 -7.85
CA ALA A 88 -7.21 3.82 -8.18
C ALA A 88 -6.76 2.45 -7.65
N ASP A 89 -5.48 2.09 -7.86
CA ASP A 89 -4.92 0.82 -7.37
C ASP A 89 -4.91 0.71 -5.85
N LEU A 90 -4.81 1.81 -5.12
CA LEU A 90 -4.83 1.86 -3.65
C LEU A 90 -6.23 2.05 -3.07
N CYS A 91 -7.27 2.15 -3.91
CA CYS A 91 -8.65 2.35 -3.48
C CYS A 91 -9.18 1.22 -2.58
N PHE A 92 -8.66 0.00 -2.72
CA PHE A 92 -9.03 -1.13 -1.84
C PHE A 92 -8.74 -0.88 -0.36
N LEU A 93 -7.84 0.06 -0.06
CA LEU A 93 -7.54 0.47 1.29
C LEU A 93 -8.71 1.22 1.94
N ASP A 94 -9.67 1.74 1.19
CA ASP A 94 -10.75 2.56 1.76
C ASP A 94 -11.55 1.82 2.86
N ASN A 95 -11.91 0.56 2.58
CA ASN A 95 -12.57 -0.32 3.55
C ASN A 95 -11.73 -0.62 4.79
N ALA A 96 -10.40 -0.73 4.63
CA ALA A 96 -9.49 -1.03 5.73
C ALA A 96 -9.15 0.21 6.59
N PHE A 97 -9.41 1.41 6.08
CA PHE A 97 -8.98 2.66 6.69
C PHE A 97 -9.98 3.30 7.66
N MET A 98 -11.21 2.77 7.76
CA MET A 98 -12.22 3.34 8.66
C MET A 98 -11.84 3.29 10.14
N ASN A 99 -10.75 2.60 10.54
CA ASN A 99 -10.47 2.37 11.97
C ASN A 99 -9.05 2.68 12.48
N ASN A 100 -8.14 3.31 11.72
CA ASN A 100 -6.76 3.53 12.20
C ASN A 100 -6.22 4.96 12.00
N ARG A 101 -7.08 5.98 12.12
CA ARG A 101 -6.66 7.39 12.02
C ARG A 101 -7.02 8.27 13.22
N LEU A 102 -7.41 7.65 14.34
CA LEU A 102 -7.69 8.35 15.61
C LEU A 102 -6.63 8.15 16.69
N GLU A 103 -5.58 7.35 16.49
CA GLU A 103 -4.60 7.09 17.57
C GLU A 103 -3.15 7.26 17.09
N ARG A 104 -2.69 8.51 17.07
CA ARG A 104 -1.29 8.89 17.32
C ARG A 104 -1.23 10.28 17.92
#